data_AF-A0A813ZRJ9-F1
#
_entry.id   AF-A0A813ZRJ9-F1
#
_cell.length_a   1.000
_cell.length_b   1.000
_cell.length_c   1.000
_cell.angle_alpha   90.00
_cell.angle_beta   90.00
_cell.angle_gamma   90.00
#
_symmetry.space_group_name_H-M   'P 1'
#
loop_
_entity.id
_entity.type
_entity.pdbx_description
1 polymer ?
#
loop_
_entity_poly.entity_id
_entity_poly.type
_entity_poly.pdbx_seq_one_letter_code
_entity_poly.pdbx_strand_id
1 'polypeptide(L)'
;MIIFNKLFIKTHSIILQTKFAKGKRNGGEDLNKVLKQNENDEYFHFEKDFIQFSCNILLPIEILPNSHLSDIFSSVTLYHTWQNLTIINETTIAFIFYVDFFRHDPKSVHILFLDTHPKGNLEVLWLQLFHSYIRLGHLNISSIFYKELIWSPSQAQSELDLKQSRQKAPSYFFDFRQYILEKFNIIYSRINKNFNCQNINIFFLVRHNYIAYPRNPTGEIKRQLINENQILNELILKFQNFSSIHFTFNHFEQLSMQQQLSIIIQTDIFIGMHGASLTDVLFMKSNRALIQFATTAWQKQTHFEQMALINNINYHRCLILNGHSTTAQTIFNC
;
A
#
# COMPACT_ATOMS: atom_id res chain seq x y z
N MET A 1 4.94 25.18 -9.45
CA MET A 1 5.03 23.73 -9.23
C MET A 1 6.36 23.43 -8.57
N ILE A 2 6.41 22.56 -7.56
CA ILE A 2 7.64 22.13 -6.90
C ILE A 2 7.74 20.61 -7.02
N ILE A 3 8.84 20.09 -7.55
CA ILE A 3 9.10 18.65 -7.67
C ILE A 3 10.04 18.24 -6.54
N PHE A 4 9.62 17.26 -5.74
CA PHE A 4 10.36 16.80 -4.58
C PHE A 4 11.00 15.44 -4.85
N ASN A 5 12.29 15.41 -5.18
CA ASN A 5 13.09 14.18 -5.38
C ASN A 5 12.41 13.12 -6.26
N LYS A 6 11.59 13.53 -7.25
CA LYS A 6 10.72 12.67 -8.08
C LYS A 6 9.61 11.94 -7.30
N LEU A 7 9.51 12.10 -5.98
CA LEU A 7 8.53 11.48 -5.08
C LEU A 7 7.17 12.16 -5.12
N PHE A 8 7.15 13.49 -5.17
CA PHE A 8 5.92 14.26 -5.18
C PHE A 8 6.02 15.47 -6.08
N ILE A 9 4.88 15.92 -6.59
CA ILE A 9 4.73 17.20 -7.26
C ILE A 9 3.73 18.01 -6.45
N LYS A 10 4.12 19.22 -6.02
CA LYS A 10 3.22 20.18 -5.38
C LYS A 10 2.83 21.27 -6.37
N THR A 11 1.54 21.44 -6.57
CA THR A 11 0.95 22.49 -7.40
C THR A 11 0.12 23.44 -6.56
N HIS A 12 0.08 24.70 -6.97
CA HIS A 12 -0.75 25.73 -6.35
C HIS A 12 -1.64 26.34 -7.42
N SER A 13 -2.83 26.75 -7.00
CA SER A 13 -3.82 27.43 -7.85
C SER A 13 -4.09 26.67 -9.15
N ILE A 14 -4.51 25.41 -9.01
CA ILE A 14 -4.77 24.51 -10.13
C ILE A 14 -6.27 24.26 -10.26
N ILE A 15 -6.75 24.19 -11.49
CA ILE A 15 -8.15 23.84 -11.80
C ILE A 15 -8.15 22.46 -12.44
N LEU A 16 -9.01 21.56 -11.95
CA LEU A 16 -9.33 20.30 -12.59
C LEU A 16 -10.69 20.41 -13.28
N GLN A 17 -10.72 20.17 -14.58
CA GLN A 17 -11.91 20.16 -15.42
C GLN A 17 -12.37 18.72 -15.63
N THR A 18 -13.18 18.20 -14.71
CA THR A 18 -13.55 16.78 -14.63
C THR A 18 -14.18 16.22 -15.90
N LYS A 19 -14.86 17.06 -16.69
CA LYS A 19 -15.45 16.70 -17.99
C LYS A 19 -14.43 16.19 -19.02
N PHE A 20 -13.14 16.52 -18.86
CA PHE A 20 -12.05 16.07 -19.73
C PHE A 20 -11.37 14.79 -19.23
N ALA A 21 -11.84 14.20 -18.12
CA ALA A 21 -11.46 12.85 -17.73
C ALA A 21 -12.51 11.86 -18.28
N LYS A 22 -12.12 11.01 -19.22
CA LYS A 22 -12.98 10.03 -19.87
C LYS A 22 -12.70 8.64 -19.33
N GLY A 23 -13.69 8.04 -18.68
CA GLY A 23 -13.61 6.67 -18.17
C GLY A 23 -14.86 5.90 -18.54
N LYS A 24 -14.75 4.57 -18.64
CA LYS A 24 -15.93 3.70 -18.79
C LYS A 24 -16.64 3.44 -17.46
N ARG A 25 -15.98 3.79 -16.37
CA ARG A 25 -16.34 3.50 -14.99
C ARG A 25 -16.11 4.73 -14.15
N ASN A 26 -16.69 4.74 -12.96
CA ASN A 26 -16.51 5.83 -12.02
C ASN A 26 -15.47 5.48 -10.94
N GLY A 27 -15.18 4.20 -10.76
CA GLY A 27 -14.33 3.67 -9.70
C GLY A 27 -15.11 3.45 -8.41
N GLY A 28 -14.61 2.55 -7.57
CA GLY A 28 -15.26 2.19 -6.30
C GLY A 28 -16.48 1.28 -6.46
N GLU A 29 -16.74 0.75 -7.65
CA GLU A 29 -17.75 -0.28 -7.86
C GLU A 29 -17.41 -1.54 -7.05
N ASP A 30 -18.43 -2.28 -6.63
CA ASP A 30 -18.23 -3.60 -6.02
C ASP A 30 -17.54 -4.53 -7.01
N LEU A 31 -16.52 -5.25 -6.54
CA LEU A 31 -15.72 -6.16 -7.35
C LEU A 31 -16.57 -7.16 -8.17
N ASN A 32 -17.64 -7.68 -7.55
CA ASN A 32 -18.56 -8.62 -8.20
C ASN A 32 -19.33 -8.03 -9.39
N LYS A 33 -19.52 -6.69 -9.43
CA LYS A 33 -20.21 -5.99 -10.51
C LYS A 33 -19.31 -5.69 -11.70
N VAL A 34 -18.00 -5.82 -11.54
CA VAL A 34 -17.02 -5.47 -12.56
C VAL A 34 -16.13 -6.64 -12.98
N LEU A 35 -16.47 -7.88 -12.59
CA LEU A 35 -15.72 -9.07 -12.99
C LEU A 35 -15.51 -9.12 -14.51
N LYS A 36 -14.31 -9.55 -14.90
CA LYS A 36 -13.83 -9.62 -16.29
C LYS A 36 -13.69 -8.26 -16.98
N GLN A 37 -13.75 -7.12 -16.26
CA GLN A 37 -13.43 -5.84 -16.88
C GLN A 37 -11.98 -5.82 -17.39
N ASN A 38 -11.76 -5.12 -18.50
CA ASN A 38 -10.41 -4.93 -19.02
C ASN A 38 -9.64 -3.99 -18.10
N GLU A 39 -8.32 -4.20 -18.00
CA GLU A 39 -7.44 -3.33 -17.22
C GLU A 39 -7.52 -1.86 -17.66
N ASN A 40 -7.62 -1.62 -18.97
CA ASN A 40 -7.76 -0.27 -19.52
C ASN A 40 -9.06 0.44 -19.07
N ASP A 41 -10.05 -0.31 -18.59
CA ASP A 41 -11.32 0.26 -18.08
C ASP A 41 -11.18 0.73 -16.62
N GLU A 42 -10.03 0.46 -15.96
CA GLU A 42 -9.65 0.88 -14.60
C GLU A 42 -8.92 2.23 -14.56
N TYR A 43 -8.78 2.90 -15.72
CA TYR A 43 -8.11 4.19 -15.82
C TYR A 43 -8.96 5.20 -16.59
N PHE A 44 -8.86 6.46 -16.19
CA PHE A 44 -9.34 7.58 -16.99
C PHE A 44 -8.34 7.89 -18.11
N HIS A 45 -8.85 8.27 -19.27
CA HIS A 45 -8.12 8.99 -20.29
C HIS A 45 -8.32 10.49 -20.09
N PHE A 46 -7.22 11.23 -19.96
CA PHE A 46 -7.25 12.67 -19.70
C PHE A 46 -7.04 13.44 -21.00
N GLU A 47 -8.10 14.09 -21.47
CA GLU A 47 -8.05 14.97 -22.63
C GLU A 47 -7.42 16.31 -22.28
N LYS A 48 -6.94 17.03 -23.31
CA LYS A 48 -6.48 18.41 -23.18
C LYS A 48 -7.49 19.26 -22.40
N ASP A 49 -7.00 20.18 -21.57
CA ASP A 49 -7.74 21.05 -20.66
C ASP A 49 -8.21 20.39 -19.36
N PHE A 50 -7.92 19.10 -19.11
CA PHE A 50 -8.21 18.49 -17.80
C PHE A 50 -7.51 19.24 -16.65
N ILE A 51 -6.24 19.60 -16.82
CA ILE A 51 -5.52 20.47 -15.88
C ILE A 51 -5.38 21.88 -16.45
N GLN A 52 -5.74 22.87 -15.64
CA GLN A 52 -5.58 24.29 -15.98
C GLN A 52 -4.78 25.04 -14.92
N PHE A 53 -3.84 25.88 -15.35
CA PHE A 53 -3.08 26.78 -14.48
C PHE A 53 -3.39 28.24 -14.77
N SER A 54 -3.39 29.07 -13.72
CA SER A 54 -3.72 30.49 -13.82
C SER A 54 -2.58 31.40 -14.31
N CYS A 55 -1.37 30.89 -14.52
CA CYS A 55 -0.18 31.67 -14.91
C CYS A 55 0.74 30.86 -15.83
N ASN A 56 1.66 31.55 -16.54
CA ASN A 56 2.74 30.98 -17.35
C ASN A 56 3.69 30.14 -16.48
N ILE A 57 3.27 28.92 -16.13
CA ILE A 57 4.13 27.93 -15.52
C ILE A 57 4.89 27.26 -16.64
N LEU A 58 6.19 27.50 -16.70
CA LEU A 58 7.11 26.62 -17.40
C LEU A 58 7.03 25.26 -16.70
N LEU A 59 6.30 24.32 -17.29
CA LEU A 59 6.32 22.93 -16.87
C LEU A 59 7.57 22.32 -17.47
N PRO A 60 8.56 21.91 -16.67
CA PRO A 60 9.61 21.03 -17.16
C PRO A 60 9.00 19.64 -17.37
N ILE A 61 8.29 19.46 -18.49
CA ILE A 61 7.68 18.18 -18.90
C ILE A 61 8.77 17.08 -18.94
N GLU A 62 10.01 17.45 -19.28
CA GLU A 62 11.18 16.58 -19.31
C GLU A 62 11.55 15.96 -17.94
N ILE A 63 11.03 16.47 -16.82
CA ILE A 63 11.36 15.97 -15.46
C ILE A 63 10.31 14.98 -14.94
N LEU A 64 9.18 14.80 -15.63
CA LEU A 64 8.15 13.88 -15.20
C LEU A 64 8.59 12.42 -15.41
N PRO A 65 8.52 11.57 -14.37
CA PRO A 65 8.78 10.15 -14.55
C PRO A 65 7.74 9.52 -15.49
N ASN A 66 8.20 8.69 -16.44
CA ASN A 66 7.33 7.88 -17.31
C ASN A 66 6.37 7.05 -16.44
N SER A 67 5.13 7.50 -16.30
CA SER A 67 4.13 6.98 -15.38
C SER A 67 2.75 7.51 -15.79
N HIS A 68 1.66 7.02 -15.19
CA HIS A 68 0.33 7.58 -15.44
C HIS A 68 0.22 9.10 -15.16
N LEU A 69 1.13 9.67 -14.35
CA LEU A 69 1.21 11.12 -14.18
C LEU A 69 1.69 11.85 -15.44
N SER A 70 2.55 11.26 -16.28
CA SER A 70 2.95 11.93 -17.54
C SER A 70 1.74 12.11 -18.45
N ASP A 71 0.86 11.13 -18.50
CA ASP A 71 -0.38 11.19 -19.29
C ASP A 71 -1.32 12.28 -18.74
N ILE A 72 -1.48 12.34 -17.41
CA ILE A 72 -2.27 13.39 -16.76
C ILE A 72 -1.68 14.78 -17.05
N PHE A 73 -0.38 14.98 -16.88
CA PHE A 73 0.26 16.28 -17.11
C PHE A 73 0.39 16.66 -18.58
N SER A 74 0.19 15.72 -19.52
CA SER A 74 0.05 16.02 -20.95
C SER A 74 -1.24 16.79 -21.28
N SER A 75 -2.24 16.73 -20.40
CA SER A 75 -3.51 17.44 -20.56
C SER A 75 -3.44 18.94 -20.26
N VAL A 76 -2.33 19.44 -19.74
CA VAL A 76 -2.25 20.77 -19.15
C VAL A 76 -2.44 21.89 -20.17
N THR A 77 -3.23 22.89 -19.80
CA THR A 77 -3.38 24.14 -20.55
C THR A 77 -3.27 25.39 -19.64
N LEU A 78 -2.99 26.53 -20.28
CA LEU A 78 -2.99 27.84 -19.63
C LEU A 78 -4.40 28.42 -19.65
N TYR A 79 -4.86 28.95 -18.52
CA TYR A 79 -6.20 29.50 -18.37
C TYR A 79 -6.14 30.95 -17.85
N HIS A 80 -6.89 31.83 -18.49
CA HIS A 80 -6.76 33.29 -18.31
C HIS A 80 -7.93 33.96 -17.57
N THR A 81 -9.04 33.26 -17.25
CA THR A 81 -10.26 33.91 -16.72
C THR A 81 -10.96 33.12 -15.62
N TRP A 82 -11.29 33.73 -14.49
CA TRP A 82 -11.96 33.06 -13.36
C TRP A 82 -13.48 33.29 -13.42
N GLN A 83 -14.26 32.39 -14.01
CA GLN A 83 -15.73 32.45 -13.91
C GLN A 83 -16.32 31.07 -13.59
N ASN A 84 -17.22 31.02 -12.61
CA ASN A 84 -17.97 29.84 -12.16
C ASN A 84 -17.11 28.66 -11.67
N LEU A 85 -16.15 28.92 -10.79
CA LEU A 85 -15.36 27.87 -10.15
C LEU A 85 -15.93 27.51 -8.79
N THR A 86 -16.09 26.21 -8.54
CA THR A 86 -16.26 25.74 -7.16
C THR A 86 -14.88 25.72 -6.52
N ILE A 87 -14.67 26.59 -5.53
CA ILE A 87 -13.42 26.72 -4.80
C ILE A 87 -13.42 25.67 -3.69
N ILE A 88 -12.53 24.69 -3.80
CA ILE A 88 -12.20 23.81 -2.68
C ILE A 88 -10.91 24.35 -2.08
N ASN A 89 -11.03 24.97 -0.90
CA ASN A 89 -9.90 25.56 -0.16
C ASN A 89 -9.04 24.53 0.58
N GLU A 90 -9.11 23.26 0.17
CA GLU A 90 -8.58 22.13 0.93
C GLU A 90 -7.40 21.50 0.18
N THR A 91 -6.37 21.08 0.92
CA THR A 91 -5.26 20.34 0.31
C THR A 91 -5.74 18.95 -0.08
N THR A 92 -5.61 18.64 -1.36
CA THR A 92 -5.96 17.33 -1.90
C THR A 92 -4.70 16.54 -2.27
N ILE A 93 -4.68 15.26 -1.95
CA ILE A 93 -3.55 14.37 -2.22
C ILE A 93 -3.99 13.24 -3.14
N ALA A 94 -3.20 13.00 -4.19
CA ALA A 94 -3.15 11.70 -4.84
C ALA A 94 -2.05 10.88 -4.13
N PHE A 95 -2.44 9.98 -3.22
CA PHE A 95 -1.67 8.99 -2.43
C PHE A 95 -0.47 9.42 -1.52
N ILE A 96 -0.28 8.63 -0.45
CA ILE A 96 0.43 8.88 0.84
C ILE A 96 1.88 9.37 0.74
N PHE A 97 2.22 10.47 1.45
CA PHE A 97 3.22 10.58 2.53
C PHE A 97 3.20 12.04 3.03
N TYR A 98 2.40 12.32 4.06
CA TYR A 98 1.97 13.69 4.33
C TYR A 98 2.38 14.29 5.67
N VAL A 99 2.62 13.47 6.71
CA VAL A 99 2.82 14.03 8.07
C VAL A 99 4.12 14.82 8.18
N ASP A 100 5.24 14.24 7.74
CA ASP A 100 6.56 14.88 7.92
C ASP A 100 7.00 15.69 6.70
N PHE A 101 6.67 15.22 5.49
CA PHE A 101 7.21 15.82 4.27
C PHE A 101 6.61 17.21 3.98
N PHE A 102 5.30 17.35 4.19
CA PHE A 102 4.58 18.60 3.91
C PHE A 102 4.13 19.35 5.17
N ARG A 103 4.34 18.79 6.37
CA ARG A 103 4.01 19.40 7.68
C ARG A 103 2.55 19.81 7.82
N HIS A 104 1.64 18.95 7.39
CA HIS A 104 0.21 19.19 7.53
C HIS A 104 -0.43 18.03 8.29
N ASP A 105 -1.53 18.33 8.98
CA ASP A 105 -2.34 17.32 9.66
C ASP A 105 -3.05 16.45 8.61
N PRO A 106 -2.90 15.10 8.63
CA PRO A 106 -3.68 14.23 7.75
C PRO A 106 -5.19 14.45 7.84
N LYS A 107 -5.71 14.93 8.97
CA LYS A 107 -7.13 15.23 9.16
C LYS A 107 -7.58 16.53 8.50
N SER A 108 -6.68 17.28 7.86
CA SER A 108 -7.00 18.38 6.94
C SER A 108 -6.86 17.99 5.46
N VAL A 109 -6.65 16.71 5.14
CA VAL A 109 -6.41 16.22 3.78
C VAL A 109 -7.58 15.50 3.20
N HIS A 110 -7.86 15.83 1.95
CA HIS A 110 -8.82 15.11 1.13
C HIS A 110 -8.04 14.28 0.09
N ILE A 111 -8.37 13.00 -0.07
CA ILE A 111 -7.75 12.18 -1.12
C ILE A 111 -8.61 12.24 -2.37
N LEU A 112 -8.00 12.52 -3.52
CA LEU A 112 -8.64 12.37 -4.82
C LEU A 112 -8.03 11.20 -5.57
N PHE A 113 -8.82 10.14 -5.77
CA PHE A 113 -8.46 9.04 -6.65
C PHE A 113 -8.75 9.41 -8.09
N LEU A 114 -7.73 9.26 -8.94
CA LEU A 114 -7.76 9.55 -10.37
C LEU A 114 -7.84 8.28 -11.22
N ASP A 115 -8.15 7.14 -10.61
CA ASP A 115 -8.38 5.87 -11.27
C ASP A 115 -9.83 5.42 -11.12
N THR A 116 -10.19 4.39 -11.87
CA THR A 116 -11.50 3.75 -11.82
C THR A 116 -11.41 2.33 -11.27
N HIS A 117 -10.41 2.07 -10.42
CA HIS A 117 -10.29 0.78 -9.73
C HIS A 117 -11.53 0.50 -8.86
N PRO A 118 -11.95 -0.77 -8.76
CA PRO A 118 -13.04 -1.15 -7.88
C PRO A 118 -12.71 -0.89 -6.42
N LYS A 119 -13.75 -0.91 -5.58
CA LYS A 119 -13.59 -0.83 -4.13
C LYS A 119 -12.71 -1.96 -3.62
N GLY A 120 -11.69 -1.61 -2.83
CA GLY A 120 -10.75 -2.56 -2.22
C GLY A 120 -10.74 -2.47 -0.70
N ASN A 121 -10.06 -3.43 -0.06
CA ASN A 121 -9.97 -3.52 1.41
C ASN A 121 -9.23 -2.34 2.05
N LEU A 122 -8.46 -1.56 1.27
CA LEU A 122 -7.76 -0.37 1.75
C LEU A 122 -8.67 0.86 1.87
N GLU A 123 -9.94 0.82 1.45
CA GLU A 123 -10.81 2.00 1.57
C GLU A 123 -11.03 2.45 3.02
N VAL A 124 -11.07 1.50 3.95
CA VAL A 124 -11.15 1.79 5.39
C VAL A 124 -9.92 2.55 5.86
N LEU A 125 -8.73 2.21 5.34
CA LEU A 125 -7.48 2.90 5.69
C LEU A 125 -7.55 4.39 5.35
N TRP A 126 -8.08 4.74 4.16
CA TRP A 126 -8.18 6.14 3.72
C TRP A 126 -9.04 6.98 4.66
N LEU A 127 -10.20 6.46 5.08
CA LEU A 127 -11.11 7.14 6.02
C LEU A 127 -10.51 7.27 7.42
N GLN A 128 -9.77 6.25 7.86
CA GLN A 128 -9.15 6.28 9.19
C GLN A 128 -8.01 7.29 9.24
N LEU A 129 -7.19 7.37 8.20
CA LEU A 129 -5.99 8.21 8.20
C LEU A 129 -6.24 9.66 7.82
N PHE A 130 -7.17 9.96 6.92
CA PHE A 130 -7.33 11.30 6.35
C PHE A 130 -8.68 11.93 6.72
N HIS A 131 -8.96 13.14 6.22
CA HIS A 131 -10.27 13.78 6.41
C HIS A 131 -11.34 13.05 5.61
N SER A 132 -11.11 12.87 4.32
CA SER A 132 -12.00 12.16 3.41
C SER A 132 -11.24 11.63 2.19
N TYR A 133 -11.90 10.80 1.40
CA TYR A 133 -11.48 10.49 0.04
C TYR A 133 -12.67 10.61 -0.91
N ILE A 134 -12.39 10.92 -2.17
CA ILE A 134 -13.35 10.91 -3.27
C ILE A 134 -12.69 10.37 -4.53
N ARG A 135 -13.49 9.75 -5.40
CA ARG A 135 -13.05 9.30 -6.72
C ARG A 135 -13.48 10.32 -7.76
N LEU A 136 -12.64 10.55 -8.77
CA LEU A 136 -12.91 11.50 -9.83
C LEU A 136 -14.24 11.24 -10.52
N GLY A 137 -14.58 9.98 -10.78
CA GLY A 137 -15.84 9.60 -11.41
C GLY A 137 -17.10 9.84 -10.57
N HIS A 138 -16.97 10.19 -9.29
CA HIS A 138 -18.08 10.54 -8.40
C HIS A 138 -18.24 12.05 -8.19
N LEU A 139 -17.39 12.88 -8.83
CA LEU A 139 -17.51 14.32 -8.75
C LEU A 139 -18.61 14.82 -9.70
N ASN A 140 -19.68 15.37 -9.14
CA ASN A 140 -20.79 16.00 -9.89
C ASN A 140 -20.48 17.45 -10.32
N ILE A 141 -19.21 17.86 -10.21
CA ILE A 141 -18.76 19.24 -10.46
C ILE A 141 -17.86 19.21 -11.68
N SER A 142 -18.14 20.06 -12.67
CA SER A 142 -17.41 20.11 -13.94
C SER A 142 -16.05 20.79 -13.85
N SER A 143 -15.87 21.70 -12.89
CA SER A 143 -14.64 22.46 -12.70
C SER A 143 -14.37 22.71 -11.22
N ILE A 144 -13.20 22.29 -10.75
CA ILE A 144 -12.81 22.34 -9.35
C ILE A 144 -11.50 23.09 -9.22
N PHE A 145 -11.50 24.14 -8.41
CA PHE A 145 -10.28 24.85 -8.07
C PHE A 145 -9.66 24.30 -6.78
N TYR A 146 -8.38 23.94 -6.84
CA TYR A 146 -7.56 23.58 -5.70
C TYR A 146 -6.52 24.66 -5.45
N LYS A 147 -6.55 25.21 -4.23
CA LYS A 147 -5.48 26.11 -3.75
C LYS A 147 -4.14 25.40 -3.72
N GLU A 148 -4.14 24.13 -3.30
CA GLU A 148 -2.97 23.27 -3.21
C GLU A 148 -3.35 21.83 -3.56
N LEU A 149 -2.57 21.21 -4.45
CA LEU A 149 -2.75 19.83 -4.87
C LEU A 149 -1.39 19.14 -4.94
N ILE A 150 -1.30 17.96 -4.30
CA ILE A 150 -0.09 17.15 -4.21
C ILE A 150 -0.30 15.87 -5.00
N TRP A 151 0.61 15.62 -5.93
CA TRP A 151 0.61 14.48 -6.81
C TRP A 151 1.68 13.48 -6.35
N SER A 152 1.29 12.26 -5.99
CA SER A 152 2.21 11.12 -5.87
C SER A 152 2.25 10.36 -7.19
N PRO A 153 3.40 10.29 -7.88
CA PRO A 153 3.55 9.40 -9.03
C PRO A 153 3.39 7.96 -8.58
N SER A 154 2.84 7.10 -9.45
CA SER A 154 3.07 5.67 -9.28
C SER A 154 4.56 5.46 -9.50
N GLN A 155 5.25 5.04 -8.45
CA GLN A 155 6.67 4.74 -8.54
C GLN A 155 6.86 3.27 -8.28
N ALA A 156 7.71 2.68 -9.11
CA ALA A 156 8.29 1.37 -8.82
C ALA A 156 9.20 1.40 -7.58
N GLN A 157 9.54 2.58 -7.05
CA GLN A 157 10.48 2.80 -5.95
C GLN A 157 9.85 3.74 -4.91
N SER A 158 9.75 3.28 -3.66
CA SER A 158 9.41 4.12 -2.51
C SER A 158 10.67 4.66 -1.84
N GLU A 159 10.55 5.59 -0.88
CA GLU A 159 11.72 5.99 -0.06
C GLU A 159 12.38 4.81 0.68
N LEU A 160 11.64 3.71 0.89
CA LEU A 160 12.12 2.45 1.46
C LEU A 160 12.82 1.55 0.43
N ASP A 161 12.64 1.81 -0.87
CA ASP A 161 13.15 1.00 -1.99
C ASP A 161 14.15 1.77 -2.88
N LEU A 162 14.48 3.01 -2.53
CA LEU A 162 15.66 3.66 -3.07
C LEU A 162 16.83 2.74 -2.73
N LYS A 163 17.55 2.23 -3.73
CA LYS A 163 18.70 1.27 -3.63
C LYS A 163 19.85 1.70 -2.69
N GLN A 164 19.66 2.75 -1.91
CA GLN A 164 20.41 3.04 -0.70
C GLN A 164 20.03 1.97 0.32
N SER A 165 20.99 1.11 0.68
CA SER A 165 20.87 0.24 1.85
C SER A 165 20.70 1.11 3.09
N ARG A 166 19.46 1.52 3.39
CA ARG A 166 19.16 2.33 4.56
C ARG A 166 19.32 1.44 5.79
N GLN A 167 20.49 1.52 6.41
CA GLN A 167 20.73 0.88 7.70
C GLN A 167 19.90 1.50 8.83
N LYS A 168 19.28 2.67 8.59
CA LYS A 168 18.46 3.39 9.56
C LYS A 168 17.10 3.70 8.95
N ALA A 169 16.08 3.54 9.78
CA ALA A 169 14.73 3.98 9.47
C ALA A 169 14.72 5.48 9.12
N PRO A 170 13.91 5.90 8.12
CA PRO A 170 13.56 7.31 7.96
C PRO A 170 13.01 7.89 9.26
N SER A 171 13.24 9.18 9.54
CA SER A 171 12.83 9.82 10.81
C SER A 171 11.34 9.66 11.09
N TYR A 172 10.52 9.72 10.05
CA TYR A 172 9.06 9.61 10.13
C TYR A 172 8.53 8.18 10.28
N PHE A 173 9.39 7.15 10.18
CA PHE A 173 8.93 5.76 10.09
C PHE A 173 8.14 5.33 11.33
N PHE A 174 8.69 5.59 12.53
CA PHE A 174 8.05 5.21 13.78
C PHE A 174 6.79 6.05 14.06
N ASP A 175 6.80 7.33 13.69
CA ASP A 175 5.65 8.21 13.82
C ASP A 175 4.51 7.76 12.89
N PHE A 176 4.83 7.40 11.64
CA PHE A 176 3.88 6.83 10.69
C PHE A 176 3.26 5.53 11.22
N ARG A 177 4.10 4.61 11.70
CA ARG A 177 3.65 3.34 12.27
C ARG A 177 2.72 3.59 13.45
N GLN A 178 3.12 4.44 14.39
CA GLN A 178 2.31 4.76 15.56
C GLN A 178 0.98 5.40 15.17
N TYR A 179 1.01 6.37 14.26
CA TYR A 179 -0.17 7.05 13.78
C TYR A 179 -1.21 6.06 13.23
N ILE A 180 -0.79 5.09 12.41
CA ILE A 180 -1.70 4.06 11.90
C ILE A 180 -2.29 3.24 13.06
N LEU A 181 -1.45 2.74 13.97
CA LEU A 181 -1.92 1.92 15.09
C LEU A 181 -2.94 2.65 15.96
N GLU A 182 -2.72 3.93 16.24
CA GLU A 182 -3.65 4.78 16.99
C GLU A 182 -4.99 4.95 16.26
N LYS A 183 -4.98 5.16 14.94
CA LYS A 183 -6.24 5.27 14.16
C LYS A 183 -7.06 3.99 14.13
N PHE A 184 -6.44 2.84 14.36
CA PHE A 184 -7.13 1.56 14.51
C PHE A 184 -7.35 1.16 15.98
N ASN A 185 -7.16 2.07 16.94
CA ASN A 185 -7.30 1.83 18.37
C ASN A 185 -6.47 0.63 18.86
N ILE A 186 -5.29 0.40 18.26
CA ILE A 186 -4.39 -0.67 18.65
C ILE A 186 -3.49 -0.18 19.79
N ILE A 187 -3.65 -0.77 20.97
CA ILE A 187 -2.82 -0.47 22.13
C ILE A 187 -1.41 -1.03 21.90
N TYR A 188 -0.44 -0.14 21.71
CA TYR A 188 0.96 -0.50 21.53
C TYR A 188 1.84 0.11 22.62
N SER A 189 2.62 -0.73 23.29
CA SER A 189 3.68 -0.27 24.20
C SER A 189 4.90 0.15 23.37
N ARG A 190 5.26 1.43 23.44
CA ARG A 190 6.54 1.95 22.90
C ARG A 190 7.76 1.30 23.57
N ILE A 191 7.60 0.76 24.78
CA ILE A 191 8.65 -0.04 25.43
C ILE A 191 8.73 -1.37 24.69
N ASN A 192 9.81 -1.55 23.93
CA ASN A 192 10.13 -2.84 23.36
C ASN A 192 10.56 -3.78 24.49
N LYS A 193 9.60 -4.53 25.03
CA LYS A 193 9.89 -5.54 26.05
C LYS A 193 10.84 -6.58 25.46
N ASN A 194 11.81 -7.00 26.28
CA ASN A 194 12.69 -8.11 25.93
C ASN A 194 11.86 -9.31 25.45
N PHE A 195 12.41 -10.03 24.48
CA PHE A 195 11.80 -11.23 23.94
C PHE A 195 11.52 -12.22 25.09
N ASN A 196 10.27 -12.67 25.21
CA ASN A 196 9.88 -13.60 26.26
C ASN A 196 9.95 -15.03 25.70
N CYS A 197 11.05 -15.74 25.97
CA CYS A 197 11.21 -17.13 25.53
C CYS A 197 10.18 -18.10 26.14
N GLN A 198 9.45 -17.69 27.18
CA GLN A 198 8.38 -18.50 27.79
C GLN A 198 7.01 -18.31 27.11
N ASN A 199 6.86 -17.32 26.23
CA ASN A 199 5.63 -17.08 25.49
C ASN A 199 5.95 -16.48 24.12
N ILE A 200 6.10 -17.35 23.13
CA ILE A 200 6.46 -17.02 21.74
C ILE A 200 5.22 -17.17 20.87
N ASN A 201 4.79 -16.09 20.24
CA ASN A 201 3.68 -16.08 19.31
C ASN A 201 4.20 -16.24 17.87
N ILE A 202 3.82 -17.33 17.23
CA ILE A 202 4.13 -17.61 15.83
C ILE A 202 2.86 -17.44 15.02
N PHE A 203 2.91 -16.60 13.99
CA PHE A 203 1.80 -16.41 13.07
C PHE A 203 2.22 -16.82 11.65
N PHE A 204 1.47 -17.75 11.06
CA PHE A 204 1.67 -18.17 9.68
C PHE A 204 0.55 -17.62 8.78
N LEU A 205 0.90 -16.70 7.89
CA LEU A 205 0.02 -16.23 6.84
C LEU A 205 -0.04 -17.25 5.69
N VAL A 206 -1.20 -17.86 5.58
CA VAL A 206 -1.56 -18.85 4.56
C VAL A 206 -2.37 -18.21 3.43
N ARG A 207 -2.34 -18.83 2.25
CA ARG A 207 -2.88 -18.20 1.03
C ARG A 207 -3.89 -19.12 0.36
N HIS A 208 -5.17 -18.73 0.30
CA HIS A 208 -6.20 -19.46 -0.43
C HIS A 208 -6.69 -18.70 -1.66
N ASN A 209 -7.43 -19.38 -2.54
CA ASN A 209 -8.00 -18.75 -3.72
C ASN A 209 -9.11 -17.76 -3.32
N TYR A 210 -8.96 -16.50 -3.74
CA TYR A 210 -9.95 -15.45 -3.56
C TYR A 210 -9.92 -14.48 -4.76
N ILE A 211 -11.04 -13.83 -5.02
CA ILE A 211 -11.13 -12.83 -6.09
C ILE A 211 -10.49 -11.53 -5.58
N ALA A 212 -9.24 -11.30 -5.98
CA ALA A 212 -8.47 -10.12 -5.60
C ALA A 212 -8.72 -8.92 -6.52
N TYR A 213 -8.97 -9.18 -7.80
CA TYR A 213 -9.14 -8.14 -8.82
C TYR A 213 -10.05 -8.66 -9.96
N PRO A 214 -10.68 -7.75 -10.72
CA PRO A 214 -11.73 -8.12 -11.68
C PRO A 214 -11.31 -9.10 -12.76
N ARG A 215 -10.05 -9.03 -13.20
CA ARG A 215 -9.45 -9.89 -14.22
C ARG A 215 -9.18 -11.32 -13.76
N ASN A 216 -9.44 -11.65 -12.48
CA ASN A 216 -9.26 -12.98 -11.91
C ASN A 216 -10.59 -13.55 -11.38
N PRO A 217 -11.56 -13.86 -12.26
CA PRO A 217 -12.88 -14.32 -11.82
C PRO A 217 -12.85 -15.71 -11.18
N THR A 218 -11.81 -16.53 -11.44
CA THR A 218 -11.64 -17.83 -10.80
C THR A 218 -11.13 -17.71 -9.36
N GLY A 219 -10.60 -16.53 -8.99
CA GLY A 219 -9.96 -16.30 -7.70
C GLY A 219 -8.65 -17.08 -7.51
N GLU A 220 -8.11 -17.70 -8.56
CA GLU A 220 -6.88 -18.47 -8.45
C GLU A 220 -5.71 -17.53 -8.15
N ILE A 221 -4.99 -17.77 -7.05
CA ILE A 221 -3.84 -16.95 -6.70
C ILE A 221 -2.53 -17.71 -6.91
N LYS A 222 -1.57 -17.03 -7.52
CA LYS A 222 -0.20 -17.55 -7.65
C LYS A 222 0.53 -17.46 -6.32
N ARG A 223 1.56 -18.31 -6.18
CA ARG A 223 2.43 -18.43 -4.99
C ARG A 223 1.64 -19.01 -3.80
N GLN A 224 1.28 -20.27 -3.92
CA GLN A 224 0.69 -21.08 -2.85
C GLN A 224 1.59 -22.29 -2.58
N LEU A 225 1.48 -22.84 -1.38
CA LEU A 225 2.10 -24.13 -1.04
C LEU A 225 1.13 -25.23 -1.45
N ILE A 226 1.59 -26.20 -2.25
CA ILE A 226 0.70 -27.26 -2.77
C ILE A 226 0.27 -28.21 -1.64
N ASN A 227 1.12 -28.38 -0.63
CA ASN A 227 0.88 -29.19 0.56
C ASN A 227 0.58 -28.34 1.81
N GLU A 228 0.00 -27.14 1.67
CA GLU A 228 -0.28 -26.21 2.78
C GLU A 228 -0.95 -26.90 3.98
N ASN A 229 -2.00 -27.70 3.75
CA ASN A 229 -2.70 -28.43 4.81
C ASN A 229 -1.81 -29.43 5.56
N GLN A 230 -0.93 -30.14 4.84
CA GLN A 230 0.02 -31.06 5.48
C GLN A 230 1.01 -30.29 6.36
N ILE A 231 1.53 -29.17 5.85
CA ILE A 231 2.47 -28.32 6.58
C ILE A 231 1.81 -27.77 7.84
N LEU A 232 0.59 -27.25 7.74
CA LEU A 232 -0.16 -26.75 8.89
C LEU A 232 -0.37 -27.84 9.94
N ASN A 233 -0.79 -29.02 9.53
CA ASN A 233 -0.99 -30.15 10.44
C ASN A 233 0.32 -30.54 11.15
N GLU A 234 1.43 -30.61 10.43
CA GLU A 234 2.75 -30.90 11.01
C GLU A 234 3.19 -29.81 12.00
N LEU A 235 2.97 -28.53 11.68
CA LEU A 235 3.32 -27.41 12.57
C LEU A 235 2.45 -27.39 13.83
N ILE A 236 1.15 -27.62 13.70
CA ILE A 236 0.22 -27.72 14.84
C ILE A 236 0.66 -28.88 15.75
N LEU A 237 0.90 -30.07 15.18
CA LEU A 237 1.33 -31.25 15.93
C LEU A 237 2.71 -31.09 16.57
N LYS A 238 3.60 -30.33 15.94
CA LYS A 238 4.92 -30.02 16.47
C LYS A 238 4.82 -29.03 17.63
N PHE A 239 4.13 -27.91 17.43
CA PHE A 239 4.10 -26.81 18.41
C PHE A 239 3.17 -27.04 19.59
N GLN A 240 2.15 -27.90 19.49
CA GLN A 240 1.31 -28.28 20.64
C GLN A 240 2.14 -28.91 21.79
N ASN A 241 3.30 -29.49 21.49
CA ASN A 241 4.19 -30.09 22.48
C ASN A 241 5.07 -29.05 23.21
N PHE A 242 5.02 -27.78 22.80
CA PHE A 242 5.78 -26.68 23.39
C PHE A 242 4.82 -25.69 24.04
N SER A 243 4.62 -25.81 25.36
CA SER A 243 3.71 -24.92 26.12
C SER A 243 4.06 -23.43 26.05
N SER A 244 5.31 -23.12 25.73
CA SER A 244 5.79 -21.75 25.53
C SER A 244 5.54 -21.18 24.14
N ILE A 245 4.98 -21.96 23.21
CA ILE A 245 4.74 -21.52 21.82
C ILE A 245 3.24 -21.47 21.55
N HIS A 246 2.77 -20.29 21.14
CA HIS A 246 1.43 -20.10 20.61
C HIS A 246 1.49 -19.99 19.10
N PHE A 247 1.10 -21.05 18.40
CA PHE A 247 1.05 -21.09 16.93
C PHE A 247 -0.36 -20.77 16.43
N THR A 248 -0.45 -19.81 15.51
CA THR A 248 -1.70 -19.43 14.84
C THR A 248 -1.45 -19.26 13.34
N PHE A 249 -2.52 -19.40 12.55
CA PHE A 249 -2.48 -19.16 11.11
C PHE A 249 -3.80 -18.53 10.66
N ASN A 250 -3.76 -17.72 9.61
CA ASN A 250 -4.96 -17.11 9.05
C ASN A 250 -4.72 -16.59 7.62
N HIS A 251 -5.81 -16.14 6.99
CA HIS A 251 -5.86 -15.53 5.66
C HIS A 251 -6.21 -14.04 5.79
N PHE A 252 -5.30 -13.15 5.41
CA PHE A 252 -5.49 -11.69 5.61
C PHE A 252 -6.65 -11.11 4.83
N GLU A 253 -6.97 -11.66 3.67
CA GLU A 253 -8.12 -11.30 2.84
C GLU A 253 -9.47 -11.50 3.54
N GLN A 254 -9.52 -12.34 4.59
CA GLN A 254 -10.71 -12.58 5.42
C GLN A 254 -10.74 -11.69 6.67
N LEU A 255 -9.68 -10.92 6.92
CA LEU A 255 -9.51 -10.10 8.11
C LEU A 255 -9.61 -8.62 7.76
N SER A 256 -10.27 -7.86 8.64
CA SER A 256 -10.19 -6.41 8.62
C SER A 256 -8.76 -5.93 8.91
N MET A 257 -8.42 -4.72 8.45
CA MET A 257 -7.11 -4.09 8.75
C MET A 257 -6.81 -4.08 10.26
N GLN A 258 -7.82 -3.78 11.09
CA GLN A 258 -7.65 -3.77 12.54
C GLN A 258 -7.27 -5.15 13.09
N GLN A 259 -7.88 -6.23 12.57
CA GLN A 259 -7.55 -7.60 12.96
C GLN A 259 -6.14 -7.99 12.50
N GLN A 260 -5.76 -7.64 11.26
CA GLN A 260 -4.40 -7.87 10.74
C GLN A 260 -3.35 -7.20 11.64
N LEU A 261 -3.53 -5.91 11.95
CA LEU A 261 -2.65 -5.16 12.85
C LEU A 261 -2.59 -5.77 14.26
N SER A 262 -3.74 -6.18 14.81
CA SER A 262 -3.83 -6.79 16.15
C SER A 262 -3.06 -8.10 16.26
N ILE A 263 -3.09 -8.93 15.21
CA ILE A 263 -2.30 -10.16 15.13
C ILE A 263 -0.82 -9.81 15.04
N ILE A 264 -0.45 -8.99 14.06
CA ILE A 264 0.95 -8.70 13.72
C ILE A 264 1.72 -8.03 14.86
N ILE A 265 1.07 -7.18 15.66
CA ILE A 265 1.71 -6.51 16.79
C ILE A 265 2.00 -7.46 17.97
N GLN A 266 1.30 -8.58 18.02
CA GLN A 266 1.48 -9.65 19.00
C GLN A 266 2.42 -10.74 18.51
N THR A 267 2.57 -10.88 17.19
CA THR A 267 3.47 -11.85 16.56
C THR A 267 4.93 -11.61 16.90
N ASP A 268 5.60 -12.67 17.35
CA ASP A 268 7.04 -12.72 17.58
C ASP A 268 7.80 -13.32 16.39
N ILE A 269 7.18 -14.27 15.68
CA ILE A 269 7.70 -14.85 14.43
C ILE A 269 6.59 -14.82 13.38
N PHE A 270 6.77 -14.01 12.35
CA PHE A 270 5.83 -13.90 11.24
C PHE A 270 6.33 -14.76 10.06
N ILE A 271 5.54 -15.71 9.61
CA ILE A 271 5.85 -16.60 8.50
C ILE A 271 4.85 -16.34 7.37
N GLY A 272 5.31 -16.28 6.12
CA GLY A 272 4.39 -16.21 5.00
C GLY A 272 5.05 -16.23 3.63
N MET A 273 4.24 -16.50 2.61
CA MET A 273 4.67 -16.42 1.22
C MET A 273 4.86 -14.96 0.79
N HIS A 274 5.89 -14.71 -0.03
CA HIS A 274 6.13 -13.46 -0.73
C HIS A 274 4.83 -12.89 -1.33
N GLY A 275 4.37 -11.75 -0.83
CA GLY A 275 3.12 -11.11 -1.20
C GLY A 275 2.88 -9.82 -0.41
N ALA A 276 2.00 -8.96 -0.90
CA ALA A 276 1.79 -7.61 -0.34
C ALA A 276 1.49 -7.61 1.17
N SER A 277 0.80 -8.63 1.67
CA SER A 277 0.52 -8.81 3.10
C SER A 277 1.76 -8.89 4.00
N LEU A 278 2.95 -9.24 3.47
CA LEU A 278 4.18 -9.20 4.25
C LEU A 278 4.66 -7.77 4.56
N THR A 279 4.06 -6.74 3.93
CA THR A 279 4.30 -5.34 4.30
C THR A 279 3.89 -5.04 5.74
N ASP A 280 3.04 -5.87 6.35
CA ASP A 280 2.67 -5.76 7.75
C ASP A 280 3.86 -5.96 8.70
N VAL A 281 5.00 -6.45 8.23
CA VAL A 281 6.28 -6.46 8.98
C VAL A 281 6.64 -5.09 9.56
N LEU A 282 6.17 -4.00 8.94
CA LEU A 282 6.35 -2.63 9.44
C LEU A 282 5.70 -2.40 10.81
N PHE A 283 4.68 -3.19 11.18
CA PHE A 283 3.94 -3.06 12.44
C PHE A 283 4.39 -4.06 13.52
N MET A 284 5.27 -5.01 13.19
CA MET A 284 5.85 -5.94 14.16
C MET A 284 6.69 -5.21 15.20
N LYS A 285 6.78 -5.73 16.43
CA LYS A 285 7.75 -5.24 17.42
C LYS A 285 9.16 -5.49 16.92
N SER A 286 10.10 -4.59 17.19
CA SER A 286 11.51 -4.81 16.85
C SER A 286 12.10 -5.98 17.64
N ASN A 287 13.21 -6.54 17.17
CA ASN A 287 13.84 -7.77 17.68
C ASN A 287 12.93 -9.01 17.57
N ARG A 288 12.08 -9.05 16.53
CA ARG A 288 11.24 -10.20 16.14
C ARG A 288 11.73 -10.76 14.81
N ALA A 289 11.10 -11.82 14.32
CA ALA A 289 11.52 -12.47 13.09
C ALA A 289 10.45 -12.44 11.99
N LEU A 290 10.88 -12.24 10.74
CA LEU A 290 10.10 -12.48 9.54
C LEU A 290 10.75 -13.63 8.75
N ILE A 291 9.98 -14.68 8.47
CA ILE A 291 10.36 -15.80 7.61
C ILE A 291 9.53 -15.70 6.32
N GLN A 292 10.18 -15.31 5.23
CA GLN A 292 9.55 -15.19 3.92
C GLN A 292 9.80 -16.45 3.08
N PHE A 293 8.74 -17.12 2.65
CA PHE A 293 8.81 -18.07 1.54
C PHE A 293 8.85 -17.33 0.20
N ALA A 294 9.84 -17.61 -0.64
CA ALA A 294 9.99 -16.98 -1.94
C ALA A 294 10.29 -18.02 -3.03
N THR A 295 9.67 -17.88 -4.20
CA THR A 295 10.10 -18.66 -5.36
C THR A 295 11.37 -18.06 -5.96
N THR A 296 12.07 -18.83 -6.79
CA THR A 296 13.28 -18.37 -7.51
C THR A 296 13.05 -17.11 -8.35
N ALA A 297 11.82 -16.87 -8.83
CA ALA A 297 11.45 -15.66 -9.55
C ALA A 297 11.52 -14.38 -8.68
N TRP A 298 11.31 -14.52 -7.36
CA TRP A 298 11.24 -13.40 -6.41
C TRP A 298 12.47 -13.29 -5.51
N GLN A 299 13.48 -14.15 -5.69
CA GLN A 299 14.67 -14.19 -4.85
C GLN A 299 15.47 -12.87 -4.83
N LYS A 300 15.43 -12.12 -5.94
CA LYS A 300 16.16 -10.85 -6.10
C LYS A 300 15.41 -9.65 -5.52
N GLN A 301 14.17 -9.82 -5.08
CA GLN A 301 13.40 -8.75 -4.47
C GLN A 301 13.75 -8.60 -2.98
N THR A 302 14.19 -7.40 -2.62
CA THR A 302 14.70 -7.08 -1.27
C THR A 302 13.76 -6.20 -0.46
N HIS A 303 12.59 -5.80 -0.98
CA HIS A 303 11.72 -4.84 -0.29
C HIS A 303 11.30 -5.29 1.12
N PHE A 304 10.92 -6.56 1.34
CA PHE A 304 10.58 -7.04 2.69
C PHE A 304 11.79 -7.13 3.62
N GLU A 305 12.96 -7.44 3.06
CA GLU A 305 14.23 -7.43 3.79
C GLU A 305 14.59 -6.00 4.22
N GLN A 306 14.39 -4.99 3.36
CA GLN A 306 14.57 -3.58 3.70
C GLN A 306 13.56 -3.12 4.75
N MET A 307 12.29 -3.48 4.62
CA MET A 307 11.25 -3.16 5.61
C MET A 307 11.57 -3.78 6.98
N ALA A 308 12.03 -5.04 6.99
CA ALA A 308 12.48 -5.72 8.19
C ALA A 308 13.70 -5.03 8.82
N LEU A 309 14.72 -4.69 8.02
CA LEU A 309 15.90 -3.95 8.49
C LEU A 309 15.54 -2.61 9.12
N ILE A 310 14.68 -1.84 8.46
CA ILE A 310 14.20 -0.53 8.96
C ILE A 310 13.45 -0.66 10.28
N ASN A 311 12.67 -1.72 10.45
CA ASN A 311 11.94 -2.00 11.71
C ASN A 311 12.76 -2.82 12.72
N ASN A 312 14.06 -3.07 12.46
CA ASN A 312 14.94 -3.91 13.28
C ASN A 312 14.33 -5.30 13.55
N ILE A 313 13.96 -6.00 12.48
CA ILE A 313 13.40 -7.35 12.45
C ILE A 313 14.44 -8.29 11.83
N ASN A 314 14.62 -9.47 12.45
CA ASN A 314 15.45 -10.54 11.91
C ASN A 314 14.76 -11.15 10.70
N TYR A 315 15.34 -10.96 9.52
CA TYR A 315 14.75 -11.42 8.27
C TYR A 315 15.40 -12.73 7.80
N HIS A 316 14.57 -13.71 7.47
CA HIS A 316 14.97 -15.00 6.90
C HIS A 316 14.20 -15.23 5.60
N ARG A 317 14.93 -15.59 4.54
CA ARG A 317 14.35 -15.95 3.24
C ARG A 317 14.49 -17.44 3.03
N CYS A 318 13.37 -18.11 2.82
CA CYS A 318 13.29 -19.53 2.54
C CYS A 318 12.88 -19.71 1.07
N LEU A 319 13.76 -20.29 0.26
CA LEU A 319 13.45 -20.55 -1.14
C LEU A 319 12.57 -21.79 -1.26
N ILE A 320 11.57 -21.69 -2.14
CA ILE A 320 10.66 -22.80 -2.48
C ILE A 320 10.67 -23.04 -4.00
N LEU A 321 10.71 -24.31 -4.41
CA LEU A 321 10.63 -24.78 -5.80
C LEU A 321 9.32 -25.52 -6.01
N ASN A 322 8.52 -25.09 -6.99
CA ASN A 322 7.25 -25.74 -7.35
C ASN A 322 6.28 -25.97 -6.17
N GLY A 323 6.26 -25.05 -5.20
CA GLY A 323 5.44 -25.20 -3.99
C GLY A 323 5.99 -26.21 -2.96
N HIS A 324 7.18 -26.77 -3.21
CA HIS A 324 7.97 -27.58 -2.28
C HIS A 324 9.18 -26.79 -1.75
N SER A 325 9.70 -27.14 -0.57
CA SER A 325 10.99 -26.60 -0.10
C SER A 325 12.13 -27.09 -0.99
N THR A 326 13.12 -26.24 -1.29
CA THR A 326 14.31 -26.63 -2.06
C THR A 326 15.28 -27.49 -1.26
N THR A 327 15.16 -27.49 0.05
CA THR A 327 15.92 -28.34 0.97
C THR A 327 15.06 -29.56 1.29
N ALA A 328 15.48 -30.72 0.80
CA ALA A 328 14.90 -31.98 1.22
C ALA A 328 15.08 -32.14 2.73
N GLN A 329 13.99 -32.51 3.40
CA GLN A 329 13.83 -32.97 4.80
C GLN A 329 13.26 -32.02 5.85
N THR A 330 13.34 -30.68 5.75
CA THR A 330 12.57 -29.80 6.66
C THR A 330 12.28 -28.43 6.02
N ILE A 331 11.09 -27.88 6.28
CA ILE A 331 10.65 -26.54 5.84
C ILE A 331 11.49 -25.41 6.48
N PHE A 332 12.31 -25.75 7.48
CA PHE A 332 13.13 -24.83 8.29
C PHE A 332 14.64 -25.05 8.15
N ASN A 333 15.12 -25.62 7.04
CA ASN A 333 16.57 -25.59 6.72
C ASN A 333 16.98 -24.25 6.07
N CYS A 334 16.23 -23.21 6.40
CA CYS A 334 16.45 -21.77 6.22
C CYS A 334 16.26 -21.13 7.62
#